data_AF-A0A0N4ULP5-F1
#
_entry.id   AF-A0A0N4ULP5-F1
#
_cell.length_a   1.000
_cell.length_b   1.000
_cell.length_c   1.000
_cell.angle_alpha   90.00
_cell.angle_beta   90.00
_cell.angle_gamma   90.00
#
_symmetry.space_group_name_H-M   'P 1'
#
loop_
_entity.id
_entity.type
_entity.pdbx_description
1 polymer ?
#
loop_
_entity_poly.entity_id
_entity_poly.type
_entity_poly.pdbx_seq_one_letter_code
_entity_poly.pdbx_strand_id
1 'polypeptide(L)'
;MGDFEKIIEMFAAFRPKSLSFFSQASKRLVHKGVDCAPPLRFYSVPERIFVFLATATVMLSYPTYVLLNLDNLRPHPVIKLNPEVEAEMERLAAKREALGNPPTPFI
;
A
#
# COMPACT_ATOMS: atom_id res chain seq x y z
N MET A 1 -38.07 10.38 28.82
CA MET A 1 -36.65 10.27 29.24
C MET A 1 -36.39 9.18 30.28
N GLY A 2 -37.35 8.85 31.18
CA GLY A 2 -37.12 7.86 32.24
C GLY A 2 -37.08 6.37 31.82
N ASP A 3 -37.63 5.99 30.67
CA ASP A 3 -37.64 4.57 30.26
C ASP A 3 -36.30 4.09 29.69
N PHE A 4 -35.51 5.00 29.10
CA PHE A 4 -34.23 4.65 28.50
C PHE A 4 -33.17 4.31 29.56
N GLU A 5 -33.20 5.00 30.71
CA GLU A 5 -32.29 4.70 31.83
C GLU A 5 -32.61 3.35 32.48
N LYS A 6 -33.89 3.00 32.63
CA LYS A 6 -34.28 1.67 33.14
C LYS A 6 -33.81 0.54 32.23
N ILE A 7 -33.83 0.75 30.91
CA ILE A 7 -33.30 -0.22 29.95
C ILE A 7 -31.79 -0.38 30.15
N ILE A 8 -31.04 0.72 30.30
CA ILE A 8 -29.59 0.68 30.54
C ILE A 8 -29.27 -0.04 31.86
N GLU A 9 -29.99 0.27 32.94
CA GLU A 9 -29.79 -0.42 34.23
C GLU A 9 -30.14 -1.91 34.16
N MET A 10 -31.22 -2.27 33.45
CA MET A 10 -31.60 -3.67 33.24
C MET A 10 -30.50 -4.43 32.50
N PHE A 11 -29.88 -3.81 31.48
CA PHE A 11 -28.74 -4.40 30.77
C PHE A 11 -27.46 -4.49 31.63
N ALA A 12 -27.23 -3.52 32.52
CA ALA A 12 -26.09 -3.56 33.43
C ALA A 12 -26.23 -4.66 34.50
N ALA A 13 -27.46 -4.87 35.02
CA ALA A 13 -27.76 -5.91 36.01
C ALA A 13 -27.64 -7.33 35.44
N PHE A 14 -27.87 -7.50 34.14
CA PHE A 14 -27.74 -8.80 33.46
C PHE A 14 -26.32 -9.07 32.95
N ARG A 15 -25.26 -8.52 33.55
CA ARG A 15 -23.89 -9.01 33.28
C ARG A 15 -23.64 -10.30 34.05
N PRO A 16 -23.62 -11.49 33.41
CA PRO A 16 -23.25 -12.72 34.09
C PRO A 16 -21.80 -12.65 34.56
N LYS A 17 -21.59 -12.83 35.87
CA LYS A 17 -20.26 -12.92 36.51
C LYS A 17 -19.43 -14.13 36.06
N SER A 18 -19.96 -15.00 35.19
CA SER A 18 -19.28 -16.21 34.69
C SER A 18 -18.40 -16.00 33.44
N LEU A 19 -18.27 -14.76 32.96
CA LEU A 19 -17.48 -14.40 31.77
C LEU A 19 -15.95 -14.49 31.92
N SER A 20 -15.42 -14.89 33.08
CA SER A 20 -13.95 -14.98 33.28
C SER A 20 -13.32 -16.17 32.54
N PHE A 21 -13.99 -17.32 32.45
CA PHE A 21 -13.46 -18.50 31.76
C PHE A 21 -13.57 -18.41 30.23
N PHE A 22 -14.66 -17.84 29.70
CA PHE A 22 -14.80 -17.60 28.26
C PHE A 22 -13.84 -16.52 27.74
N SER A 23 -13.31 -15.66 28.60
CA SER A 23 -12.39 -14.59 28.19
C SER A 23 -11.03 -15.12 27.71
N GLN A 24 -10.48 -16.19 28.29
CA GLN A 24 -9.15 -16.68 27.87
C GLN A 24 -9.19 -17.43 26.53
N ALA A 25 -10.21 -18.27 26.32
CA ALA A 25 -10.37 -19.00 25.07
C ALA A 25 -10.68 -18.06 23.90
N SER A 26 -11.57 -17.09 24.10
CA SER A 26 -11.88 -16.08 23.08
C SER A 26 -10.67 -15.20 22.75
N LYS A 27 -9.89 -14.76 23.75
CA LYS A 27 -8.61 -14.06 23.52
C LYS A 27 -7.64 -14.90 22.70
N ARG A 28 -7.54 -16.22 22.93
CA ARG A 28 -6.67 -17.10 22.14
C ARG A 28 -7.18 -17.31 20.72
N LEU A 29 -8.48 -17.42 20.50
CA LEU A 29 -9.07 -17.57 19.17
C LEU A 29 -8.88 -16.31 18.32
N VAL A 30 -9.10 -15.14 18.91
CA VAL A 30 -8.85 -13.84 18.26
C VAL A 30 -7.35 -13.64 18.03
N HIS A 31 -6.49 -13.92 19.00
CA HIS A 31 -5.04 -13.76 18.86
C HIS A 31 -4.41 -14.77 17.88
N LYS A 32 -5.02 -15.95 17.68
CA LYS A 32 -4.54 -16.92 16.70
C LYS A 32 -5.14 -16.73 15.31
N GLY A 33 -5.86 -15.63 15.07
CA GLY A 33 -6.32 -15.25 13.73
C GLY A 33 -7.12 -16.35 13.04
N VAL A 34 -7.77 -17.23 13.82
CA VAL A 34 -8.42 -18.44 13.33
C VAL A 34 -9.51 -18.09 12.30
N ASP A 35 -10.11 -16.91 12.44
CA ASP A 35 -11.17 -16.41 11.55
C ASP A 35 -10.63 -15.50 10.43
N CYS A 36 -9.44 -14.92 10.56
CA CYS A 36 -8.93 -13.93 9.61
C CYS A 36 -8.19 -14.56 8.42
N ALA A 37 -7.66 -15.78 8.58
CA ALA A 37 -7.14 -16.58 7.50
C ALA A 37 -7.42 -18.04 7.83
N PRO A 38 -8.18 -18.79 7.01
CA PRO A 38 -8.40 -20.21 7.24
C PRO A 38 -7.04 -20.86 7.45
N PRO A 39 -6.86 -21.68 8.50
CA PRO A 39 -5.54 -22.16 8.86
C PRO A 39 -4.93 -22.84 7.64
N LEU A 40 -3.81 -22.28 7.15
CA LEU A 40 -3.15 -22.71 5.91
C LEU A 40 -2.82 -24.22 5.89
N ARG A 41 -2.92 -24.88 7.06
CA ARG A 41 -2.82 -26.32 7.25
C ARG A 41 -3.66 -27.15 6.27
N PHE A 42 -4.82 -26.65 5.83
CA PHE A 42 -5.72 -27.39 4.94
C PHE A 42 -5.46 -27.14 3.44
N TYR A 43 -4.66 -26.14 3.10
CA TYR A 43 -4.30 -25.88 1.71
C TYR A 43 -3.17 -26.79 1.27
N SER A 44 -3.31 -27.31 0.06
CA SER A 44 -2.25 -27.97 -0.70
C SER A 44 -1.09 -27.00 -0.97
N VAL A 45 0.11 -27.53 -1.21
CA VAL A 45 1.30 -26.73 -1.53
C VAL A 45 1.07 -25.72 -2.67
N PRO A 46 0.49 -26.10 -3.84
CA PRO A 46 0.27 -25.13 -4.92
C PRO A 46 -0.69 -24.00 -4.52
N GLU A 47 -1.72 -24.27 -3.72
CA GLU A 47 -2.63 -23.23 -3.25
C GLU A 47 -1.92 -22.23 -2.32
N ARG A 48 -1.02 -22.70 -1.46
CA ARG A 48 -0.22 -21.81 -0.60
C ARG A 48 0.69 -20.90 -1.42
N ILE A 49 1.33 -21.45 -2.46
CA ILE A 49 2.17 -20.67 -3.39
C ILE A 49 1.30 -19.63 -4.11
N PHE A 50 0.12 -20.01 -4.57
CA PHE A 50 -0.81 -19.10 -5.24
C PHE A 50 -1.22 -17.94 -4.34
N VAL A 51 -1.65 -18.22 -3.10
CA VAL A 51 -2.03 -17.18 -2.12
C VAL A 51 -0.85 -16.27 -1.82
N PHE A 52 0.37 -16.81 -1.69
CA PHE A 52 1.57 -16.01 -1.49
C PHE A 52 1.85 -15.09 -2.67
N LEU A 53 1.84 -15.61 -3.90
CA LEU A 53 2.07 -14.83 -5.11
C LEU A 53 0.99 -13.78 -5.34
N ALA A 54 -0.28 -14.11 -5.10
CA ALA A 54 -1.38 -13.16 -5.18
C ALA A 54 -1.20 -12.02 -4.16
N THR A 55 -0.87 -12.35 -2.92
CA THR A 55 -0.63 -11.36 -1.86
C THR A 55 0.58 -10.49 -2.21
N ALA A 56 1.69 -11.08 -2.65
CA ALA A 56 2.86 -10.35 -3.09
C ALA A 56 2.52 -9.41 -4.26
N THR A 57 1.80 -9.89 -5.27
CA THR A 57 1.40 -9.08 -6.42
C THR A 57 0.54 -7.89 -6.00
N VAL A 58 -0.46 -8.11 -5.13
CA VAL A 58 -1.30 -7.04 -4.61
C VAL A 58 -0.48 -6.03 -3.81
N MET A 59 0.40 -6.49 -2.90
CA MET A 59 1.24 -5.62 -2.10
C MET A 59 2.26 -4.84 -2.93
N LEU A 60 2.79 -5.42 -4.03
CA LEU A 60 3.72 -4.76 -4.93
C LEU A 60 3.02 -3.85 -5.96
N SER A 61 1.76 -4.12 -6.31
CA SER A 61 1.05 -3.35 -7.35
C SER A 61 1.03 -1.84 -7.09
N TYR A 62 0.77 -1.44 -5.85
CA TYR A 62 0.71 -0.02 -5.48
C TYR A 62 2.07 0.68 -5.50
N PRO A 63 3.13 0.21 -4.81
CA PRO A 63 4.43 0.86 -4.89
C PRO A 63 5.00 0.84 -6.31
N THR A 64 4.78 -0.22 -7.10
CA THR A 64 5.18 -0.23 -8.52
C THR A 64 4.45 0.85 -9.32
N TYR A 65 3.14 1.01 -9.13
CA TYR A 65 2.38 2.09 -9.76
C TYR A 65 2.91 3.48 -9.33
N VAL A 66 3.14 3.68 -8.03
CA VAL A 66 3.65 4.95 -7.51
C VAL A 66 5.00 5.29 -8.12
N LEU A 67 5.93 4.33 -8.17
CA LEU A 67 7.28 4.52 -8.74
C LEU A 67 7.22 4.89 -10.23
N LEU A 68 6.38 4.23 -11.00
CA LEU A 68 6.21 4.51 -12.43
C LEU A 68 5.52 5.85 -12.69
N ASN A 69 4.72 6.33 -11.74
CA ASN A 69 3.97 7.57 -11.86
C ASN A 69 4.56 8.72 -11.02
N LEU A 70 5.81 8.59 -10.56
CA LEU A 70 6.45 9.58 -9.68
C LEU A 70 6.50 10.97 -10.33
N ASP A 71 6.82 11.04 -11.62
CA ASP A 71 6.93 12.31 -12.34
C ASP A 71 5.59 13.06 -12.43
N ASN A 72 4.48 12.33 -12.48
CA ASN A 72 3.13 12.92 -12.47
C ASN A 72 2.67 13.29 -11.06
N LEU A 73 3.02 12.47 -10.05
CA LEU A 73 2.68 12.73 -8.64
C LEU A 73 3.49 13.87 -8.05
N ARG A 74 4.73 14.03 -8.51
CA ARG A 74 5.65 15.10 -8.12
C ARG A 74 6.31 15.66 -9.39
N PRO A 75 5.65 16.58 -10.10
CA PRO A 75 6.25 17.26 -11.23
C PRO A 75 7.59 17.85 -10.81
N HIS A 76 8.63 17.50 -11.56
CA HIS A 76 9.96 18.06 -11.30
C HIS A 76 9.86 19.58 -11.41
N PRO A 77 10.53 20.34 -10.53
CA PRO A 77 10.63 21.78 -10.72
C PRO A 77 11.22 22.00 -12.11
N VAL A 78 10.59 22.88 -12.90
CA VAL A 78 11.15 23.28 -14.20
C VAL A 78 12.44 24.03 -13.90
N ILE A 79 13.56 23.31 -13.93
CA ILE A 79 14.90 23.89 -13.79
C ILE A 79 15.14 24.63 -15.10
N LYS A 80 14.85 25.92 -15.11
CA LYS A 80 15.33 26.81 -16.18
C LYS A 80 16.85 26.81 -16.09
N LEU A 81 17.51 26.37 -17.16
CA LEU A 81 18.95 26.43 -17.22
C LEU A 81 19.36 27.90 -17.24
N ASN A 82 20.60 28.16 -16.83
CA ASN A 82 21.20 29.48 -17.07
C ASN A 82 21.25 29.69 -18.60
N PRO A 83 20.83 30.84 -19.15
CA PRO A 83 20.81 31.10 -20.59
C PRO A 83 22.15 30.84 -21.30
N GLU A 84 23.28 30.98 -20.59
CA GLU A 84 24.60 30.63 -21.11
C GLU A 84 24.74 29.13 -21.42
N VAL A 85 24.20 28.27 -20.54
CA VAL A 85 24.24 26.81 -20.69
C VAL A 85 23.25 26.35 -21.77
N GLU A 86 22.09 27.00 -21.89
CA GLU A 86 21.14 26.75 -22.98
C GLU A 86 21.78 27.03 -24.35
N ALA A 87 22.48 28.16 -24.48
CA ALA A 87 23.20 28.51 -25.71
C ALA A 87 24.35 27.53 -26.04
N GLU A 88 25.09 27.06 -25.03
CA GLU A 88 26.12 26.04 -25.24
C GLU A 88 25.52 24.69 -25.69
N MET A 89 24.41 24.28 -25.06
CA MET A 89 23.68 23.07 -25.41
C MET A 89 23.15 23.12 -26.86
N GLU A 90 22.58 24.24 -27.28
CA GLU A 90 22.12 24.45 -28.67
C GLU A 90 23.27 24.37 -29.66
N ARG A 91 24.42 24.98 -29.33
CA ARG A 91 25.62 24.91 -30.17
C ARG A 91 26.14 23.48 -30.30
N LEU A 92 26.12 22.70 -29.21
CA LEU A 92 26.52 21.30 -29.21
C LEU A 92 25.52 20.43 -29.98
N ALA A 93 24.22 20.70 -29.87
CA ALA A 93 23.18 20.02 -30.63
C ALA A 93 23.35 20.26 -32.14
N ALA A 94 23.55 21.50 -32.57
CA ALA A 94 23.82 21.85 -33.97
C ALA A 94 25.09 21.18 -34.52
N LYS A 95 26.15 21.09 -33.69
CA LYS A 95 27.38 20.38 -34.07
C LYS A 95 27.16 18.88 -34.25
N ARG A 96 26.30 18.26 -33.43
CA ARG A 96 25.96 16.83 -33.54
C ARG A 96 25.11 16.54 -34.78
N GLU A 97 24.16 17.41 -35.07
CA GLU A 97 23.34 17.33 -36.29
C GLU A 97 24.21 17.45 -37.55
N ALA A 98 25.17 18.38 -37.57
CA ALA A 98 26.15 18.48 -38.65
C ALA A 98 27.05 17.23 -38.80
N LEU A 99 27.22 16.46 -37.71
CA LEU A 99 27.96 15.18 -37.71
C LEU A 99 27.07 13.98 -38.06
N GLY A 100 25.76 14.16 -38.26
CA GLY A 100 24.81 13.09 -38.55
C GLY A 100 24.44 12.22 -37.34
N ASN A 101 24.79 12.64 -36.12
CA ASN A 101 24.37 11.96 -34.89
C ASN A 101 23.07 12.59 -34.38
N PRO A 102 21.97 11.82 -34.25
CA PRO A 102 20.72 12.37 -33.74
C PRO A 102 20.90 12.84 -32.30
N PRO A 103 20.27 13.96 -31.91
CA PRO A 103 20.26 14.40 -30.52
C PRO A 103 19.54 13.34 -29.66
N THR A 104 20.22 12.85 -28.63
CA THR A 104 19.63 11.94 -27.66
C THR A 104 18.61 12.69 -26.80
N PRO A 105 17.38 12.19 -26.61
CA PRO A 105 16.36 12.82 -25.77
C PRO A 105 16.65 12.70 -24.27
N PHE A 106 17.79 12.10 -23.87
CA PHE A 106 18.15 11.90 -22.47
C PHE A 106 18.82 13.14 -21.88
N ILE A 107 18.03 14.20 -21.72
CA ILE A 107 18.15 15.19 -20.64
C ILE A 107 16.74 15.47 -20.13
#